data_AF-A0A841KDR6-F1
#
_entry.id   AF-A0A841KDR6-F1
#
_cell.length_a   1.000
_cell.length_b   1.000
_cell.length_c   1.000
_cell.angle_alpha   90.00
_cell.angle_beta   90.00
_cell.angle_gamma   90.00
#
_symmetry.space_group_name_H-M   'P 1'
#
loop_
_entity.id
_entity.type
_entity.pdbx_description
1 polymer ?
#
loop_
_entity_poly.entity_id
_entity_poly.type
_entity_poly.pdbx_seq_one_letter_code
_entity_poly.pdbx_strand_id
1 'polypeptide(L)'
;MSAVVQFPVHVARRPLASARVSSPVRDETLHVASGGDLLPLRAWRGRSGRRYVVSVYPLTAMWQEAHLDAVLIAVAREGEARRIVGVCESSPLSPHGFDSAWFGQMRACGAVELHVHLLATSAEARAAVVRDLHPFQ
;
A
#
# COMPACT_ATOMS: atom_id res chain seq x y z
N MET A 1 54.32 -23.96 -19.85
CA MET A 1 54.06 -22.59 -20.31
C MET A 1 52.56 -22.33 -20.19
N SER A 2 52.09 -21.79 -19.05
CA SER A 2 50.67 -21.44 -18.84
C SER A 2 50.57 -19.95 -18.59
N ALA A 3 49.81 -19.25 -19.43
CA ALA A 3 49.56 -17.82 -19.30
C ALA A 3 48.43 -17.59 -18.28
N VAL A 4 48.73 -16.85 -17.21
CA VAL A 4 47.75 -16.30 -16.27
C VAL A 4 47.25 -14.98 -16.87
N VAL A 5 45.95 -14.91 -17.17
CA VAL A 5 45.29 -13.69 -17.65
C VAL A 5 44.84 -12.89 -16.44
N GLN A 6 45.46 -11.73 -16.19
CA GLN A 6 45.00 -10.75 -15.19
C GLN A 6 43.92 -9.85 -15.79
N PHE A 7 42.77 -9.76 -15.12
CA PHE A 7 41.74 -8.77 -15.40
C PHE A 7 41.87 -7.59 -14.43
N PRO A 8 41.91 -6.33 -14.87
CA PRO A 8 41.92 -5.18 -13.98
C PRO A 8 40.52 -4.98 -13.36
N VAL A 9 40.45 -4.97 -12.04
CA VAL A 9 39.24 -4.60 -11.28
C VAL A 9 39.14 -3.08 -11.26
N HIS A 10 38.27 -2.51 -12.11
CA HIS A 10 37.87 -1.12 -11.95
C HIS A 10 36.86 -1.02 -10.80
N VAL A 11 37.31 -0.52 -9.64
CA VAL A 11 36.41 -0.04 -8.58
C VAL A 11 35.75 1.25 -9.06
N ALA A 12 34.58 1.13 -9.65
CA ALA A 12 33.70 2.26 -9.89
C ALA A 12 33.12 2.74 -8.56
N ARG A 13 33.61 3.89 -8.07
CA ARG A 13 33.01 4.62 -6.96
C ARG A 13 31.60 5.05 -7.37
N ARG A 14 30.59 4.38 -6.83
CA ARG A 14 29.17 4.69 -7.02
C ARG A 14 28.87 6.02 -6.31
N PRO A 15 28.37 7.07 -7.01
CA PRO A 15 28.05 8.33 -6.35
C PRO A 15 26.91 8.17 -5.35
N LEU A 16 27.01 9.00 -4.30
CA LEU A 16 26.17 9.08 -3.10
C LEU A 16 24.68 9.00 -3.40
N ALA A 17 23.96 8.28 -2.54
CA ALA A 17 22.50 8.21 -2.51
C ALA A 17 21.89 9.61 -2.61
N SER A 18 21.08 9.84 -3.64
CA SER A 18 20.13 10.95 -3.66
C SER A 18 19.21 10.77 -2.45
N ALA A 19 19.29 11.69 -1.49
CA ALA A 19 18.34 11.77 -0.40
C ALA A 19 16.95 11.91 -1.02
N ARG A 20 16.16 10.83 -0.99
CA ARG A 20 14.77 10.88 -1.44
C ARG A 20 14.03 11.77 -0.47
N VAL A 21 13.71 12.98 -0.91
CA VAL A 21 12.75 13.84 -0.24
C VAL A 21 11.46 13.04 -0.12
N SER A 22 11.08 12.68 1.10
CA SER A 22 9.83 11.98 1.38
C SER A 22 8.68 12.83 0.87
N SER A 23 7.90 12.28 -0.06
CA SER A 23 6.74 12.98 -0.60
C SER A 23 5.50 12.67 0.23
N PRO A 24 4.54 13.59 0.39
CA PRO A 24 3.30 13.30 1.09
C PRO A 24 2.52 12.22 0.33
N VAL A 25 1.77 11.39 1.07
CA VAL A 25 0.91 10.36 0.50
C VAL A 25 -0.22 11.00 -0.30
N ARG A 26 -0.51 10.51 -1.51
CA ARG A 26 -1.51 11.10 -2.44
C ARG A 26 -2.39 10.04 -3.10
N ASP A 27 -3.67 10.36 -3.30
CA ASP A 27 -4.65 9.56 -4.05
C ASP A 27 -4.62 9.92 -5.54
N GLU A 28 -4.76 8.92 -6.41
CA GLU A 28 -4.86 9.06 -7.86
C GLU A 28 -5.98 8.16 -8.40
N THR A 29 -6.89 8.72 -9.21
CA THR A 29 -7.92 7.93 -9.90
C THR A 29 -7.30 7.18 -11.09
N LEU A 30 -7.64 5.90 -11.24
CA LEU A 30 -7.24 5.10 -12.39
C LEU A 30 -8.42 4.93 -13.34
N HIS A 31 -8.17 5.10 -14.64
CA HIS A 31 -9.14 4.80 -15.69
C HIS A 31 -8.81 3.44 -16.32
N VAL A 32 -9.78 2.53 -16.36
CA VAL A 32 -9.61 1.20 -16.99
C VAL A 32 -9.93 1.33 -18.48
N ALA A 33 -9.02 0.87 -19.35
CA ALA A 33 -9.15 1.01 -20.80
C ALA A 33 -10.18 0.05 -21.44
N SER A 34 -10.58 -1.00 -20.73
CA SER A 34 -11.56 -2.00 -21.17
C SER A 34 -12.83 -1.81 -20.34
N GLY A 35 -13.83 -1.15 -20.93
CA GLY A 35 -15.05 -0.65 -20.27
C GLY A 35 -15.98 -1.74 -19.73
N GLY A 36 -15.60 -2.37 -18.63
CA GLY A 36 -16.51 -3.10 -17.74
C GLY A 36 -16.48 -2.50 -16.34
N ASP A 37 -17.58 -2.62 -15.59
CA ASP A 37 -17.74 -2.22 -14.18
C ASP A 37 -16.89 -3.10 -13.21
N LEU A 38 -15.62 -3.29 -13.52
CA LEU A 38 -14.75 -4.34 -12.97
C LEU A 38 -14.11 -4.00 -11.60
N LEU A 39 -14.82 -3.25 -10.75
CA LEU A 39 -14.38 -2.64 -9.47
C LEU A 39 -13.80 -1.21 -9.64
N PRO A 40 -14.21 -0.26 -8.78
CA PRO A 40 -13.59 1.06 -8.74
C PRO A 40 -12.15 0.92 -8.22
N LEU A 41 -11.18 1.11 -9.12
CA LEU A 41 -9.75 1.09 -8.79
C LEU A 41 -9.23 2.50 -8.53
N ARG A 42 -8.34 2.62 -7.53
CA ARG A 42 -7.53 3.83 -7.30
C ARG A 42 -6.08 3.47 -7.08
N ALA A 43 -5.22 4.47 -6.94
CA ALA A 43 -3.86 4.27 -6.50
C ALA A 43 -3.44 5.28 -5.43
N TRP A 44 -2.73 4.79 -4.41
CA TRP A 44 -2.02 5.63 -3.46
C TRP A 44 -0.55 5.72 -3.82
N ARG A 45 0.04 6.91 -3.76
CA ARG A 45 1.50 7.06 -3.72
C ARG A 45 1.98 7.09 -2.28
N GLY A 46 2.84 6.16 -1.90
CA GLY A 46 3.48 6.18 -0.59
C GLY A 46 4.63 7.17 -0.50
N ARG A 47 5.19 7.31 0.71
CA ARG A 47 6.28 8.24 1.01
C ARG A 47 7.56 7.94 0.21
N SER A 48 7.76 6.68 -0.15
CA SER A 48 8.84 6.20 -1.00
C SER A 48 8.70 6.61 -2.48
N GLY A 49 7.54 7.14 -2.87
CA GLY A 49 7.16 7.45 -4.26
C GLY A 49 6.57 6.25 -5.02
N ARG A 50 6.54 5.05 -4.41
CA ARG A 50 5.89 3.86 -4.98
C ARG A 50 4.38 4.06 -5.07
N ARG A 51 3.77 3.45 -6.08
CA ARG A 51 2.33 3.48 -6.31
C ARG A 51 1.70 2.13 -5.94
N TYR A 52 0.60 2.18 -5.21
CA TYR A 52 -0.13 1.02 -4.71
C TYR A 52 -1.56 1.05 -5.25
N VAL A 53 -1.88 0.13 -6.15
CA VAL A 53 -3.23 -0.01 -6.73
C VAL A 53 -4.15 -0.67 -5.73
N VAL A 54 -5.36 -0.14 -5.60
CA VAL A 54 -6.37 -0.58 -4.64
C VAL A 54 -7.73 -0.71 -5.28
N SER A 55 -8.49 -1.70 -4.82
CA SER A 55 -9.93 -1.78 -5.03
C SER A 55 -10.63 -0.99 -3.93
N VAL A 56 -11.71 -0.28 -4.27
CA VAL A 56 -12.45 0.59 -3.34
C VAL A 56 -13.80 -0.04 -2.99
N TYR A 57 -14.09 -0.07 -1.70
CA TYR A 57 -15.34 -0.59 -1.16
C TYR A 57 -15.89 0.38 -0.11
N PRO A 58 -17.22 0.44 0.09
CA PRO A 58 -17.75 1.16 1.25
C PRO A 58 -17.32 0.44 2.54
N LEU A 59 -17.02 1.20 3.60
CA LEU A 59 -16.62 0.64 4.88
C LEU A 59 -17.74 -0.20 5.55
N THR A 60 -18.98 0.00 5.11
CA THR A 60 -20.17 -0.77 5.52
C THR A 60 -20.34 -2.09 4.78
N ALA A 61 -19.59 -2.33 3.69
CA ALA A 61 -19.64 -3.63 3.02
C ALA A 61 -19.28 -4.72 4.03
N MET A 62 -20.08 -5.78 4.08
CA MET A 62 -19.69 -6.99 4.79
C MET A 62 -18.46 -7.57 4.10
N TRP A 63 -17.29 -7.26 4.65
CA TRP A 63 -16.01 -7.75 4.15
C TRP A 63 -15.85 -9.23 4.52
N GLN A 64 -16.51 -10.10 3.76
CA GLN A 64 -16.30 -11.55 3.85
C GLN A 64 -14.90 -11.97 3.34
N GLU A 65 -14.20 -11.07 2.65
CA GLU A 65 -12.80 -11.20 2.19
C GLU A 65 -11.77 -10.84 3.27
N ALA A 66 -12.21 -10.62 4.51
CA ALA A 66 -11.41 -10.44 5.72
C ALA A 66 -10.31 -11.48 5.99
N HIS A 67 -10.26 -12.54 5.19
CA HIS A 67 -9.32 -13.65 5.25
C HIS A 67 -8.28 -13.61 4.12
N LEU A 68 -8.18 -12.52 3.37
CA LEU A 68 -7.15 -12.38 2.34
C LEU A 68 -5.87 -11.79 2.92
N ASP A 69 -4.75 -12.27 2.39
CA ASP A 69 -3.44 -11.64 2.57
C ASP A 69 -3.44 -10.28 1.84
N ALA A 70 -3.75 -9.21 2.57
CA ALA A 70 -4.04 -7.90 2.00
C ALA A 70 -3.50 -6.76 2.86
N VAL A 71 -3.38 -5.58 2.27
CA VAL A 71 -3.25 -4.33 3.04
C VAL A 71 -4.58 -3.59 2.97
N LEU A 72 -5.14 -3.31 4.14
CA LEU A 72 -6.38 -2.57 4.32
C LEU A 72 -6.07 -1.12 4.63
N ILE A 73 -6.72 -0.20 3.92
CA ILE A 73 -6.52 1.23 4.05
C ILE A 73 -7.89 1.85 4.31
N ALA A 74 -8.09 2.35 5.53
CA ALA A 74 -9.30 3.07 5.91
C ALA A 74 -9.21 4.51 5.43
N VAL A 75 -10.24 4.97 4.72
CA VAL A 75 -10.23 6.26 4.02
C VAL A 75 -11.44 7.10 4.43
N ALA A 76 -11.15 8.32 4.89
CA ALA A 76 -12.14 9.38 5.06
C ALA A 76 -12.29 10.17 3.76
N ARG A 77 -13.51 10.70 3.53
CA ARG A 77 -13.80 11.59 2.41
C ARG A 77 -14.24 12.96 2.87
N GLU A 78 -13.76 13.96 2.15
CA GLU A 78 -14.21 15.35 2.25
C GLU A 78 -14.45 15.86 0.83
N GLY A 79 -15.71 15.73 0.37
CA GLY A 79 -16.06 15.91 -1.04
C GLY A 79 -15.35 14.88 -1.94
N GLU A 80 -14.52 15.38 -2.86
CA GLU A 80 -13.68 14.55 -3.73
C GLU A 80 -12.32 14.20 -3.14
N ALA A 81 -11.92 14.86 -2.05
CA ALA A 81 -10.66 14.57 -1.37
C ALA A 81 -10.78 13.28 -0.55
N ARG A 82 -9.72 12.47 -0.60
CA ARG A 82 -9.58 11.22 0.17
C ARG A 82 -8.36 11.31 1.06
N ARG A 83 -8.51 10.86 2.31
CA ARG A 83 -7.44 10.87 3.31
C ARG A 83 -7.37 9.51 3.99
N ILE A 84 -6.16 8.94 4.05
CA ILE A 84 -5.90 7.75 4.85
C ILE A 84 -6.04 8.10 6.33
N VAL A 85 -6.89 7.38 7.05
CA VAL A 85 -7.05 7.50 8.51
C VAL A 85 -6.43 6.33 9.27
N GLY A 86 -6.19 5.21 8.60
CA GLY A 86 -5.41 4.11 9.13
C GLY A 86 -5.07 3.08 8.07
N VAL A 87 -4.02 2.31 8.35
CA VAL A 87 -3.51 1.26 7.48
C VAL A 87 -3.15 0.06 8.35
N CYS A 88 -3.58 -1.13 7.97
CA CYS A 88 -3.15 -2.38 8.59
C CYS A 88 -2.96 -3.47 7.54
N GLU A 89 -2.23 -4.52 7.90
CA GLU A 89 -2.25 -5.75 7.12
C GLU A 89 -3.35 -6.67 7.64
N SER A 90 -3.93 -7.43 6.72
CA SER A 90 -4.80 -8.55 6.99
C SER A 90 -4.12 -9.83 6.51
N SER A 91 -4.30 -10.90 7.27
CA SER A 91 -3.88 -12.24 6.90
C SER A 91 -4.79 -13.24 7.62
N PRO A 92 -5.20 -14.34 6.98
CA PRO A 92 -5.95 -15.39 7.65
C PRO A 92 -5.13 -16.06 8.78
N LEU A 93 -3.80 -15.91 8.77
CA LEU A 93 -2.89 -16.39 9.80
C LEU A 93 -2.60 -15.36 10.90
N SER A 94 -3.17 -14.15 10.81
CA SER A 94 -2.97 -13.12 11.82
C SER A 94 -3.66 -13.52 13.14
N PRO A 95 -2.96 -13.47 14.29
CA PRO A 95 -3.56 -13.80 15.59
C PRO A 95 -4.71 -12.85 15.97
N HIS A 96 -4.80 -11.69 15.33
CA HIS A 96 -5.83 -10.68 15.58
C HIS A 96 -7.08 -10.83 14.70
N GLY A 97 -7.08 -11.78 13.75
CA GLY A 97 -8.23 -12.02 12.87
C GLY A 97 -8.76 -10.74 12.21
N PHE A 98 -10.03 -10.76 11.80
CA PHE A 98 -10.73 -9.55 11.39
C PHE A 98 -11.02 -8.70 12.64
N ASP A 99 -10.16 -7.72 12.92
CA ASP A 99 -10.24 -6.91 14.12
C ASP A 99 -11.38 -5.88 14.06
N SER A 100 -12.53 -6.26 14.60
CA SER A 100 -13.70 -5.39 14.72
C SER A 100 -13.42 -4.09 15.48
N ALA A 101 -12.45 -4.07 16.40
CA ALA A 101 -12.07 -2.88 17.14
C ALA A 101 -11.33 -1.88 16.24
N TRP A 102 -10.42 -2.35 15.38
CA TRP A 102 -9.79 -1.49 14.37
C TRP A 102 -10.83 -0.82 13.47
N PHE A 103 -11.81 -1.58 12.95
CA PHE A 103 -12.89 -1.00 12.14
C PHE A 103 -13.74 0.00 12.93
N GLY A 104 -14.03 -0.30 14.20
CA GLY A 104 -14.72 0.62 15.12
C GLY A 104 -13.97 1.94 15.28
N GLN A 105 -12.66 1.86 15.50
CA GLN A 105 -11.79 3.03 15.63
C GLN A 105 -11.69 3.82 14.32
N MET A 106 -11.54 3.15 13.17
CA MET A 106 -11.48 3.83 11.88
C MET A 106 -12.78 4.56 11.54
N ARG A 107 -13.94 3.97 11.88
CA ARG A 107 -15.24 4.66 11.79
C ARG A 107 -15.27 5.92 12.65
N ALA A 108 -14.79 5.83 13.90
CA ALA A 108 -14.70 7.00 14.79
C ALA A 108 -13.75 8.09 14.25
N CYS A 109 -12.73 7.70 13.47
CA CYS A 109 -11.84 8.63 12.76
C CYS A 109 -12.40 9.17 11.43
N GLY A 110 -13.66 8.84 11.09
CA GLY A 110 -14.35 9.35 9.90
C GLY A 110 -14.14 8.51 8.63
N ALA A 111 -13.63 7.29 8.74
CA ALA A 111 -13.53 6.39 7.58
C ALA A 111 -14.91 6.06 7.01
N VAL A 112 -15.03 6.12 5.69
CA VAL A 112 -16.24 5.78 4.92
C VAL A 112 -15.96 4.81 3.78
N GLU A 113 -14.71 4.72 3.32
CA GLU A 113 -14.23 3.78 2.31
C GLU A 113 -13.17 2.85 2.90
N LEU A 114 -13.12 1.61 2.40
CA LEU A 114 -12.02 0.68 2.59
C LEU A 114 -11.34 0.45 1.24
N HIS A 115 -10.08 0.85 1.15
CA HIS A 115 -9.23 0.61 -0.02
C HIS A 115 -8.37 -0.61 0.27
N VAL A 116 -8.35 -1.58 -0.65
CA VAL A 116 -7.67 -2.86 -0.43
C VAL A 116 -6.64 -3.15 -1.49
N HIS A 117 -5.42 -3.40 -1.04
CA HIS A 117 -4.26 -3.73 -1.86
C HIS A 117 -3.92 -5.22 -1.72
N LEU A 118 -4.12 -5.97 -2.81
CA LEU A 118 -3.91 -7.42 -2.87
C LEU A 118 -2.59 -7.84 -3.53
N LEU A 119 -1.80 -6.89 -4.06
CA LEU A 119 -0.60 -7.22 -4.85
C LEU A 119 0.66 -7.48 -3.99
N ALA A 120 0.57 -7.29 -2.67
CA ALA A 120 1.64 -7.57 -1.73
C ALA A 120 1.54 -9.02 -1.21
N THR A 121 2.16 -9.94 -1.96
CA THR A 121 1.99 -11.39 -1.76
C THR A 121 2.77 -12.00 -0.59
N SER A 122 3.67 -11.25 0.05
CA SER A 122 4.40 -11.68 1.24
C SER A 122 4.10 -10.78 2.44
N ALA A 123 4.21 -11.31 3.66
CA ALA A 123 4.07 -10.53 4.89
C ALA A 123 5.06 -9.36 4.94
N GLU A 124 6.31 -9.57 4.50
CA GLU A 124 7.31 -8.50 4.42
C GLU A 124 6.89 -7.39 3.44
N ALA A 125 6.34 -7.76 2.27
CA ALA A 125 5.84 -6.79 1.30
C ALA A 125 4.65 -6.00 1.87
N ARG A 126 3.72 -6.65 2.57
CA ARG A 126 2.58 -5.98 3.23
C ARG A 126 3.06 -5.03 4.32
N ALA A 127 3.96 -5.45 5.20
CA ALA A 127 4.56 -4.60 6.22
C ALA A 127 5.30 -3.38 5.61
N ALA A 128 5.97 -3.56 4.47
CA ALA A 128 6.60 -2.46 3.74
C ALA A 128 5.57 -1.46 3.19
N VAL A 129 4.45 -1.94 2.64
CA VAL A 129 3.34 -1.09 2.16
C VAL A 129 2.70 -0.33 3.33
N VAL A 130 2.40 -1.02 4.44
CA VAL A 130 1.81 -0.40 5.65
C VAL A 130 2.69 0.73 6.13
N ARG A 131 4.01 0.50 6.25
CA ARG A 131 4.97 1.53 6.68
C ARG A 131 5.02 2.73 5.72
N ASP A 132 4.92 2.48 4.42
CA ASP A 132 5.04 3.53 3.41
C ASP A 132 3.76 4.38 3.27
N LEU A 133 2.61 3.82 3.62
CA LEU A 133 1.29 4.48 3.58
C LEU A 133 0.80 4.98 4.93
N HIS A 134 1.48 4.65 6.04
CA HIS A 134 1.03 4.99 7.38
C HIS A 134 0.86 6.52 7.51
N PRO A 135 -0.29 7.03 7.99
CA PRO A 135 -0.58 8.47 7.97
C PRO A 135 0.21 9.28 9.03
N PHE A 136 0.64 8.65 10.12
CA PHE A 136 1.34 9.31 11.24
C PHE A 136 2.73 8.66 11.47
N GLN A 137 3.70 9.38 12.03
CA GLN A 137 4.93 8.78 12.57
C GLN A 137 4.94 8.97 14.08
#